data_AF-A0A6V7WT00-F1
#
_entry.id   AF-A0A6V7WT00-F1
#
_cell.length_a   1.000
_cell.length_b   1.000
_cell.length_c   1.000
_cell.angle_alpha   90.00
_cell.angle_beta   90.00
_cell.angle_gamma   90.00
#
_symmetry.space_group_name_H-M   'P 1'
#
loop_
_entity.id
_entity.type
_entity.pdbx_description
1 polymer ?
#
loop_
_entity_poly.entity_id
_entity_poly.type
_entity_poly.pdbx_seq_one_letter_code
_entity_poly.pdbx_strand_id
1 'polypeptide(L)'
;MEDTATERSFDGCDEPCNSVCSSLYQEMSDKYYALESVVASLSKKINDLDLHRKIEDLQNQLNTTTLNQNASISDCNNKVFDVIAKIEGINEIKREIDGKITKWSEIMAKNIPTLPSTIYIHCENKLDKISDTQSCCDQNCKNSNGLCNNGNGVVKIRPGGNSAIYRSSTQIDKENRSIMVFTENKNMGANIPADIPDNVYVTFYCEMTVLIDDDDGDSCDVQVGLLKDESNYYRIGKDGKYHTTDRNNNSIFSDPIDGNFVLGLGQTFAPRNMPSAKMQLFFTKDGTKIRKTFLVDEEDMLPHVIMKSVNVLVNFGNDPAKPFVYDINNHEAAY
;
A
#
# COMPACT_ATOMS: atom_id res chain seq x y z
N MET A 1 29.93 -16.55 -34.68
CA MET A 1 30.38 -15.23 -34.22
C MET A 1 29.33 -14.76 -33.25
N GLU A 2 29.64 -14.97 -31.98
CA GLU A 2 28.85 -14.59 -30.82
C GLU A 2 28.95 -13.07 -30.66
N ASP A 3 27.81 -12.40 -30.57
CA ASP A 3 27.72 -11.06 -30.00
C ASP A 3 26.67 -11.10 -28.89
N THR A 4 27.18 -11.19 -27.67
CA THR A 4 26.44 -11.12 -26.42
C THR A 4 26.07 -9.67 -26.13
N ALA A 5 24.78 -9.36 -26.11
CA ALA A 5 24.28 -8.08 -25.62
C ALA A 5 24.26 -8.09 -24.08
N THR A 6 24.99 -7.14 -23.52
CA THR A 6 25.38 -6.99 -22.12
C THR A 6 24.21 -6.52 -21.26
N GLU A 7 24.05 -7.13 -20.08
CA GLU A 7 23.25 -6.60 -18.97
C GLU A 7 23.67 -5.16 -18.67
N ARG A 8 22.71 -4.23 -18.67
CA ARG A 8 22.87 -2.90 -18.08
C ARG A 8 22.00 -2.80 -16.84
N SER A 9 22.64 -2.94 -15.70
CA SER A 9 22.17 -2.43 -14.41
C SER A 9 22.07 -0.90 -14.50
N PHE A 10 20.91 -0.34 -14.18
CA PHE A 10 20.75 1.10 -14.00
C PHE A 10 20.83 1.43 -12.50
N ASP A 11 22.08 1.62 -12.05
CA ASP A 11 22.42 2.70 -11.14
C ASP A 11 22.25 4.01 -11.91
N GLY A 12 21.50 4.98 -11.35
CA GLY A 12 21.43 6.33 -11.88
C GLY A 12 20.04 6.97 -11.80
N CYS A 13 19.67 7.43 -10.61
CA CYS A 13 18.73 8.53 -10.42
C CYS A 13 19.33 9.48 -9.38
N ASP A 14 20.17 10.38 -9.87
CA ASP A 14 20.71 11.53 -9.14
C ASP A 14 19.64 12.64 -9.05
N GLU A 15 18.99 12.73 -7.88
CA GLU A 15 18.42 13.90 -7.17
C GLU A 15 17.24 14.73 -7.77
N PRO A 16 16.38 15.38 -6.94
CA PRO A 16 16.47 15.64 -5.50
C PRO A 16 15.19 15.25 -4.72
N CYS A 17 14.88 13.96 -4.58
CA CYS A 17 13.99 13.50 -3.49
C CYS A 17 14.77 13.22 -2.19
N ASN A 18 16.08 13.49 -2.20
CA ASN A 18 16.96 13.17 -1.09
C ASN A 18 16.87 14.17 0.06
N SER A 19 16.58 15.46 -0.11
CA SER A 19 16.87 16.40 0.99
C SER A 19 16.04 16.16 2.26
N VAL A 20 14.76 15.79 2.14
CA VAL A 20 13.88 15.58 3.31
C VAL A 20 14.06 14.19 3.90
N CYS A 21 14.07 13.13 3.09
CA CYS A 21 14.39 11.77 3.57
C CYS A 21 15.81 11.66 4.09
N SER A 22 16.79 12.31 3.44
CA SER A 22 18.16 12.48 3.96
C SER A 22 18.15 13.27 5.24
N SER A 23 17.39 14.36 5.38
CA SER A 23 17.36 15.12 6.64
C SER A 23 16.84 14.30 7.81
N LEU A 24 15.81 13.47 7.60
CA LEU A 24 15.25 12.62 8.65
C LEU A 24 16.15 11.42 8.95
N TYR A 25 16.73 10.78 7.92
CA TYR A 25 17.74 9.74 8.09
C TYR A 25 19.00 10.27 8.76
N GLN A 26 19.43 11.47 8.40
CA GLN A 26 20.60 12.13 8.98
C GLN A 26 20.31 12.50 10.43
N GLU A 27 19.13 13.04 10.74
CA GLU A 27 18.74 13.32 12.12
C GLU A 27 18.65 12.05 12.98
N MET A 28 18.10 10.96 12.43
CA MET A 28 18.10 9.66 13.13
C MET A 28 19.50 9.07 13.27
N SER A 29 20.34 9.19 12.24
CA SER A 29 21.73 8.72 12.23
C SER A 29 22.56 9.50 13.25
N ASP A 30 22.44 10.83 13.30
CA ASP A 30 23.13 11.70 14.25
C ASP A 30 22.69 11.39 15.69
N LYS A 31 21.39 11.15 15.92
CA LYS A 31 20.87 10.71 17.23
C LYS A 31 21.37 9.31 17.60
N TYR A 32 21.47 8.40 16.63
CA TYR A 32 22.00 7.05 16.83
C TYR A 32 23.49 7.10 17.19
N TYR A 33 24.30 7.87 16.48
CA TYR A 33 25.73 8.05 16.80
C TYR A 33 25.96 8.77 18.13
N ALA A 34 25.11 9.74 18.48
CA ALA A 34 25.14 10.34 19.80
C ALA A 34 24.85 9.30 20.90
N LEU A 35 23.89 8.40 20.67
CA LEU A 35 23.58 7.29 21.58
C LEU A 35 24.73 6.29 21.67
N GLU A 36 25.32 5.86 20.55
CA GLU A 36 26.49 4.97 20.55
C GLU A 36 27.66 5.60 21.30
N SER A 37 27.89 6.90 21.15
CA SER A 37 28.94 7.63 21.89
C SER A 37 28.67 7.63 23.40
N VAL A 38 27.42 7.84 23.82
CA VAL A 38 27.02 7.78 25.23
C VAL A 38 27.15 6.35 25.77
N VAL A 39 26.72 5.33 25.02
CA VAL A 39 26.82 3.91 25.40
C VAL A 39 28.28 3.46 25.47
N ALA A 40 29.13 3.91 24.55
CA ALA A 40 30.56 3.63 24.57
C ALA A 40 31.25 4.34 25.75
N SER A 41 30.90 5.59 26.04
CA SER A 41 31.39 6.33 27.20
C SER A 41 30.97 5.66 28.52
N LEU A 42 29.72 5.20 28.61
CA LEU A 42 29.21 4.48 29.78
C LEU A 42 29.84 3.09 29.92
N SER A 43 29.95 2.33 28.82
CA SER A 43 30.64 1.03 28.81
C SER A 43 32.10 1.17 29.21
N LYS A 44 32.79 2.22 28.73
CA LYS A 44 34.14 2.55 29.15
C LYS A 44 34.18 2.92 30.64
N LYS A 45 33.27 3.74 31.15
CA LYS A 45 33.19 4.03 32.59
C LYS A 45 32.92 2.77 33.43
N ILE A 46 32.08 1.85 32.96
CA ILE A 46 31.78 0.58 33.62
C ILE A 46 33.00 -0.35 33.62
N ASN A 47 33.73 -0.41 32.50
CA ASN A 47 34.97 -1.19 32.37
C ASN A 47 36.12 -0.57 33.16
N ASP A 48 36.30 0.75 33.14
CA ASP A 48 37.28 1.50 33.95
C ASP A 48 36.96 1.42 35.44
N LEU A 49 35.67 1.31 35.77
CA LEU A 49 35.22 1.05 37.13
C LEU A 49 35.64 -0.33 37.60
N ASP A 50 35.88 -1.28 36.69
CA ASP A 50 36.42 -2.62 36.94
C ASP A 50 35.78 -3.24 38.18
N LEU A 51 34.46 -3.02 38.26
CA LEU A 51 33.73 -3.07 39.52
C LEU A 51 33.66 -4.50 40.04
N HIS A 52 33.56 -5.46 39.13
CA HIS A 52 33.62 -6.88 39.48
C HIS A 52 34.99 -7.25 40.04
N ARG A 53 36.10 -6.86 39.39
CA ARG A 53 37.44 -7.18 39.90
C ARG A 53 37.73 -6.44 41.20
N LYS A 54 37.31 -5.18 41.36
CA LYS A 54 37.48 -4.43 42.62
C LYS A 54 36.60 -4.97 43.74
N ILE A 55 35.37 -5.39 43.47
CA ILE A 55 34.49 -6.04 44.46
C ILE A 55 35.09 -7.38 44.88
N GLU A 56 35.57 -8.19 43.94
CA GLU A 56 36.21 -9.47 44.20
C GLU A 56 37.52 -9.28 44.98
N ASP A 57 38.33 -8.28 44.63
CA ASP A 57 39.56 -7.94 45.35
C ASP A 57 39.27 -7.39 46.75
N LEU A 58 38.23 -6.56 46.91
CA LEU A 58 37.77 -6.07 48.22
C LEU A 58 37.18 -7.19 49.09
N GLN A 59 36.45 -8.15 48.51
CA GLN A 59 35.97 -9.35 49.19
C GLN A 59 37.14 -10.26 49.63
N ASN A 60 38.14 -10.43 48.77
CA ASN A 60 39.35 -11.19 49.08
C ASN A 60 40.19 -10.50 50.17
N GLN A 61 40.31 -9.17 50.15
CA GLN A 61 40.95 -8.37 51.19
C GLN A 61 40.18 -8.43 52.52
N LEU A 62 38.85 -8.41 52.50
CA LEU A 62 38.00 -8.55 53.69
C LEU A 62 38.17 -9.94 54.32
N ASN A 63 38.17 -11.00 53.51
CA ASN A 63 38.37 -12.37 53.96
C ASN A 63 39.77 -12.60 54.56
N THR A 64 40.82 -12.03 53.96
CA THR A 64 42.20 -12.13 54.49
C THR A 64 42.40 -11.31 55.77
N THR A 65 41.75 -10.15 55.90
CA THR A 65 41.82 -9.33 57.12
C THR A 65 41.06 -9.97 58.29
N THR A 66 39.99 -10.72 58.01
CA THR A 66 39.24 -11.50 59.02
C THR A 66 40.03 -12.70 59.56
N LEU A 67 40.94 -13.25 58.74
CA LEU A 67 41.82 -14.38 59.09
C LEU A 67 43.07 -13.98 59.91
N ASN A 68 43.52 -12.73 59.82
CA ASN A 68 44.66 -12.20 60.59
C ASN A 68 44.17 -11.30 61.73
N GLN A 69 43.71 -11.92 62.82
CA GLN A 69 43.45 -11.23 64.09
C GLN A 69 44.76 -10.69 64.67
N ASN A 70 45.07 -9.42 64.39
CA ASN A 70 45.84 -8.46 65.21
C ASN A 70 46.07 -7.10 64.50
N ALA A 71 45.42 -6.82 63.37
CA ALA A 71 45.26 -5.43 62.93
C ALA A 71 44.16 -4.74 63.75
N SER A 72 44.40 -3.49 64.16
CA SER A 72 43.44 -2.66 64.89
C SER A 72 42.07 -2.68 64.20
N ILE A 73 41.04 -3.11 64.93
CA ILE A 73 39.64 -3.17 64.48
C ILE A 73 39.19 -1.86 63.79
N SER A 74 39.80 -0.73 64.18
CA SER A 74 39.61 0.58 63.55
C SER A 74 39.93 0.62 62.05
N ASP A 75 41.04 0.00 61.61
CA ASP A 75 41.45 0.04 60.20
C ASP A 75 40.56 -0.84 59.32
N CYS A 76 40.05 -1.93 59.88
CA CYS A 76 39.09 -2.80 59.21
C CYS A 76 37.75 -2.08 59.01
N ASN A 77 37.27 -1.38 60.03
CA ASN A 77 36.02 -0.61 59.95
C ASN A 77 36.10 0.52 58.92
N ASN A 78 37.21 1.25 58.85
CA ASN A 78 37.40 2.31 57.86
C ASN A 78 37.33 1.78 56.42
N LYS A 79 37.95 0.62 56.15
CA LYS A 79 37.86 -0.02 54.83
C LYS A 79 36.43 -0.44 54.48
N VAL A 80 35.67 -0.97 55.45
CA VAL A 80 34.26 -1.34 55.24
C VAL A 80 33.41 -0.11 54.92
N PHE A 81 33.59 1.01 55.62
CA PHE A 81 32.87 2.26 55.31
C PHE A 81 33.19 2.78 53.91
N ASP A 82 34.45 2.73 53.48
CA ASP A 82 34.87 3.12 52.13
C ASP A 82 34.22 2.25 51.04
N VAL A 83 34.04 0.94 51.31
CA VAL A 83 33.37 0.01 50.39
C VAL A 83 31.88 0.33 50.29
N ILE A 84 31.22 0.58 51.43
CA ILE A 84 29.79 0.92 51.47
C ILE A 84 29.54 2.22 50.68
N ALA A 85 30.35 3.25 50.89
CA ALA A 85 30.23 4.52 50.15
C ALA A 85 30.40 4.34 48.63
N LYS A 86 31.31 3.45 48.21
CA LYS A 86 31.46 3.10 46.78
C LYS A 86 30.23 2.37 46.24
N ILE A 87 29.63 1.46 47.01
CA ILE A 87 28.39 0.75 46.62
C ILE A 87 27.23 1.73 46.46
N GLU A 88 27.08 2.69 47.38
CA GLU A 88 26.06 3.74 47.28
C GLU A 88 26.24 4.59 46.01
N GLY A 89 27.49 4.95 45.67
CA GLY A 89 27.81 5.67 44.43
C GLY A 89 27.40 4.90 43.16
N ILE A 90 27.56 3.57 43.14
CA ILE A 90 27.13 2.72 42.00
C ILE A 90 25.61 2.73 41.88
N ASN A 91 24.89 2.64 43.01
CA ASN A 91 23.44 2.64 43.01
C ASN A 91 22.86 3.96 42.50
N GLU A 92 23.54 5.08 42.77
CA GLU A 92 23.18 6.39 42.22
C GLU A 92 23.36 6.42 40.69
N ILE A 93 24.50 5.93 40.19
CA ILE A 93 24.77 5.84 38.74
C ILE A 93 23.73 4.95 38.04
N LYS A 94 23.36 3.82 38.65
CA LYS A 94 22.33 2.93 38.12
C LYS A 94 20.98 3.65 38.00
N ARG A 95 20.56 4.37 39.04
CA ARG A 95 19.32 5.16 39.02
C ARG A 95 19.33 6.22 37.92
N GLU A 96 20.46 6.90 37.70
CA GLU A 96 20.59 7.88 36.62
C GLU A 96 20.43 7.24 35.23
N ILE A 97 21.03 6.05 35.02
CA ILE A 97 20.91 5.30 33.76
C ILE A 97 19.47 4.86 33.52
N ASP A 98 18.82 4.26 34.52
CA ASP A 98 17.43 3.81 34.42
C ASP A 98 16.48 4.98 34.11
N GLY A 99 16.72 6.16 34.70
CA GLY A 99 15.98 7.38 34.39
C GLY A 99 16.17 7.86 32.95
N LYS A 100 17.39 7.76 32.40
CA LYS A 100 17.67 8.10 30.99
C LYS A 100 17.04 7.12 30.02
N ILE A 101 17.07 5.82 30.33
CA ILE A 101 16.40 4.78 29.53
C ILE A 101 14.91 5.06 29.47
N THR A 102 14.28 5.32 30.61
CA THR A 102 12.83 5.61 30.68
C THR A 102 12.45 6.81 29.83
N LYS A 103 13.19 7.93 29.98
CA LYS A 103 12.96 9.15 29.18
C LYS A 103 13.14 8.89 27.68
N TRP A 104 14.13 8.07 27.31
CA TRP A 104 14.35 7.70 25.91
C TRP A 104 13.21 6.85 25.36
N SER A 105 12.72 5.86 26.12
CA SER A 105 11.55 5.06 25.74
C SER A 105 10.30 5.92 25.54
N GLU A 106 10.08 6.92 26.39
CA GLU A 106 8.97 7.88 26.22
C GLU A 106 9.11 8.74 24.96
N ILE A 107 10.33 9.21 24.66
CA ILE A 107 10.62 9.98 23.45
C ILE A 107 10.42 9.11 22.21
N MET A 108 10.87 7.86 22.23
CA MET A 108 10.67 6.92 21.12
C MET A 108 9.19 6.59 20.95
N ALA A 109 8.46 6.28 22.02
CA ALA A 109 7.02 6.01 21.93
C ALA A 109 6.21 7.19 21.34
N LYS A 110 6.64 8.44 21.59
CA LYS A 110 6.00 9.63 21.01
C LYS A 110 6.44 9.93 19.57
N ASN A 111 7.58 9.42 19.12
CA ASN A 111 8.18 9.76 17.83
C ASN A 111 8.32 8.56 16.87
N ILE A 112 7.95 7.34 17.27
CA ILE A 112 7.77 6.23 16.33
C ILE A 112 6.61 6.65 15.43
N PRO A 113 6.85 6.87 14.13
CA PRO A 113 5.76 7.13 13.21
C PRO A 113 4.85 5.91 13.24
N THR A 114 3.61 6.08 13.73
CA THR A 114 2.58 5.07 13.49
C THR A 114 2.53 4.88 11.98
N LEU A 115 2.81 3.66 11.52
CA LEU A 115 2.67 3.32 10.11
C LEU A 115 1.28 3.81 9.65
N PRO A 116 1.21 4.65 8.60
CA PRO A 116 -0.05 5.22 8.18
C PRO A 116 -1.01 4.09 7.83
N SER A 117 -2.10 3.96 8.60
CA SER A 117 -3.11 2.93 8.37
C SER A 117 -3.84 3.19 7.06
N THR A 118 -4.46 2.16 6.49
CA THR A 118 -5.34 2.30 5.32
C THR A 118 -6.79 2.16 5.77
N ILE A 119 -7.67 3.03 5.27
CA ILE A 119 -9.11 2.94 5.49
C ILE A 119 -9.85 2.87 4.16
N TYR A 120 -10.88 2.04 4.11
CA TYR A 120 -11.85 2.06 3.02
C TYR A 120 -12.91 3.13 3.28
N ILE A 121 -13.21 3.92 2.26
CA ILE A 121 -14.35 4.85 2.27
C ILE A 121 -15.33 4.45 1.19
N HIS A 122 -16.58 4.26 1.59
CA HIS A 122 -17.67 4.04 0.66
C HIS A 122 -17.93 5.30 -0.17
N CYS A 123 -18.03 5.14 -1.49
CA CYS A 123 -18.37 6.21 -2.42
C CYS A 123 -19.51 5.73 -3.32
N GLU A 124 -20.69 6.35 -3.17
CA GLU A 124 -21.82 6.08 -4.04
C GLU A 124 -21.45 6.42 -5.49
N ASN A 125 -21.64 5.45 -6.38
CA ASN A 125 -21.38 5.60 -7.81
C ASN A 125 -22.28 4.65 -8.62
N LYS A 126 -22.34 4.86 -9.94
CA LYS A 126 -23.12 4.06 -10.88
C LYS A 126 -22.52 4.13 -12.29
N LEU A 127 -22.81 3.17 -13.15
CA LEU A 127 -22.57 3.29 -14.59
C LEU A 127 -23.53 4.34 -15.18
N ASP A 128 -22.99 5.25 -15.99
CA ASP A 128 -23.76 6.41 -16.48
C ASP A 128 -23.58 6.66 -17.98
N LYS A 129 -22.34 6.60 -18.47
CA LYS A 129 -22.02 7.03 -19.83
C LYS A 129 -21.45 5.90 -20.69
N ILE A 130 -21.91 5.82 -21.94
CA ILE A 130 -21.36 4.95 -22.99
C ILE A 130 -20.63 5.84 -24.00
N SER A 131 -19.36 5.54 -24.33
CA SER A 131 -18.68 6.19 -25.47
C SER A 131 -18.76 5.35 -26.73
N ASP A 132 -18.48 6.00 -27.86
CA ASP A 132 -18.47 5.39 -29.19
C ASP A 132 -19.80 4.72 -29.59
N THR A 133 -20.93 5.27 -29.12
CA THR A 133 -22.25 4.71 -29.44
C THR A 133 -22.60 4.76 -30.94
N GLN A 134 -21.93 5.64 -31.71
CA GLN A 134 -22.09 5.74 -33.16
C GLN A 134 -21.63 4.49 -33.89
N SER A 135 -20.73 3.70 -33.29
CA SER A 135 -20.22 2.48 -33.91
C SER A 135 -21.09 1.25 -33.65
N CYS A 136 -22.05 1.33 -32.71
CA CYS A 136 -23.00 0.24 -32.41
C CYS A 136 -24.29 0.30 -33.22
N CYS A 137 -24.91 1.47 -33.29
CA CYS A 137 -26.21 1.68 -33.93
C CYS A 137 -26.39 3.10 -34.46
N ASP A 138 -26.77 3.22 -35.72
CA ASP A 138 -27.37 4.45 -36.23
C ASP A 138 -28.67 4.78 -35.45
N GLN A 139 -28.98 6.06 -35.27
CA GLN A 139 -30.19 6.50 -34.52
C GLN A 139 -31.49 5.89 -35.07
N ASN A 140 -31.52 5.60 -36.37
CA ASN A 140 -32.68 5.02 -37.06
C ASN A 140 -32.77 3.48 -36.93
N CYS A 141 -31.73 2.83 -36.37
CA CYS A 141 -31.67 1.38 -36.22
C CYS A 141 -32.12 0.90 -34.84
N LYS A 142 -32.48 1.81 -33.92
CA LYS A 142 -32.92 1.46 -32.56
C LYS A 142 -34.43 1.21 -32.51
N ASN A 143 -34.86 0.09 -31.96
CA ASN A 143 -36.26 -0.17 -31.65
C ASN A 143 -36.71 0.61 -30.40
N SER A 144 -38.01 0.50 -30.10
CA SER A 144 -38.65 1.16 -28.94
C SER A 144 -38.03 0.82 -27.58
N ASN A 145 -37.30 -0.29 -27.48
CA ASN A 145 -36.59 -0.71 -26.27
C ASN A 145 -35.13 -0.23 -26.21
N GLY A 146 -34.70 0.52 -27.23
CA GLY A 146 -33.34 1.01 -27.41
C GLY A 146 -32.37 0.01 -28.04
N LEU A 147 -32.87 -1.11 -28.59
CA LEU A 147 -32.03 -2.17 -29.17
C LEU A 147 -31.87 -2.00 -30.69
N CYS A 148 -30.69 -2.26 -31.22
CA CYS A 148 -30.39 -2.32 -32.65
C CYS A 148 -31.18 -3.43 -33.31
N ASN A 149 -31.92 -3.08 -34.35
CA ASN A 149 -32.50 -4.04 -35.28
C ASN A 149 -31.54 -4.32 -36.46
N ASN A 150 -30.69 -3.36 -36.84
CA ASN A 150 -29.70 -3.45 -37.92
C ASN A 150 -28.37 -2.79 -37.48
N GLY A 151 -27.35 -3.57 -37.09
CA GLY A 151 -26.03 -3.05 -36.63
C GLY A 151 -25.13 -4.09 -35.93
N ASN A 152 -24.01 -3.67 -35.35
CA ASN A 152 -23.00 -4.57 -34.75
C ASN A 152 -23.32 -5.00 -33.29
N GLY A 153 -24.40 -4.48 -32.73
CA GLY A 153 -24.89 -4.83 -31.39
C GLY A 153 -25.40 -3.64 -30.60
N VAL A 154 -25.76 -3.87 -29.34
CA VAL A 154 -26.33 -2.87 -28.43
C VAL A 154 -25.63 -2.93 -27.10
N VAL A 155 -25.23 -1.77 -26.59
CA VAL A 155 -24.91 -1.59 -25.17
C VAL A 155 -26.06 -0.88 -24.47
N LYS A 156 -26.54 -1.45 -23.38
CA LYS A 156 -27.57 -0.85 -22.53
C LYS A 156 -27.14 -0.88 -21.07
N ILE A 157 -27.06 0.30 -20.45
CA ILE A 157 -26.98 0.43 -18.99
C ILE A 157 -28.39 0.21 -18.43
N ARG A 158 -28.54 -0.71 -17.47
CA ARG A 158 -29.84 -0.95 -16.82
C ARG A 158 -30.20 0.21 -15.89
N PRO A 159 -31.51 0.44 -15.62
CA PRO A 159 -31.94 1.39 -14.59
C PRO A 159 -31.20 1.16 -13.27
N GLY A 160 -30.69 2.24 -12.68
CA GLY A 160 -29.87 2.21 -11.47
C GLY A 160 -28.37 2.05 -11.70
N GLY A 161 -27.91 1.84 -12.94
CA GLY A 161 -26.47 1.88 -13.29
C GLY A 161 -25.61 0.76 -12.70
N ASN A 162 -26.22 -0.28 -12.13
CA ASN A 162 -25.50 -1.42 -11.53
C ASN A 162 -25.18 -2.54 -12.54
N SER A 163 -25.57 -2.38 -13.81
CA SER A 163 -25.19 -3.34 -14.86
C SER A 163 -25.25 -2.74 -16.26
N ALA A 164 -24.41 -3.27 -17.13
CA ALA A 164 -24.43 -3.02 -18.57
C ALA A 164 -24.53 -4.35 -19.32
N ILE A 165 -25.28 -4.36 -20.43
CA ILE A 165 -25.48 -5.52 -21.28
C ILE A 165 -24.96 -5.17 -22.67
N TYR A 166 -24.10 -6.01 -23.24
CA TYR A 166 -23.80 -6.00 -24.67
C TYR A 166 -24.56 -7.14 -25.34
N ARG A 167 -25.35 -6.86 -26.38
CA ARG A 167 -25.98 -7.89 -27.24
C ARG A 167 -25.52 -7.70 -28.68
N SER A 168 -24.86 -8.70 -29.25
CA SER A 168 -24.55 -8.72 -30.68
C SER A 168 -25.84 -8.88 -31.51
N SER A 169 -25.90 -8.29 -32.72
CA SER A 169 -26.98 -8.56 -33.66
C SER A 169 -26.50 -9.57 -34.70
N THR A 170 -27.33 -10.58 -34.98
CA THR A 170 -26.94 -11.83 -35.65
C THR A 170 -26.73 -11.72 -37.17
N GLN A 171 -26.60 -10.53 -37.77
CA GLN A 171 -26.81 -10.44 -39.23
C GLN A 171 -25.84 -9.67 -40.13
N ILE A 172 -24.82 -8.94 -39.67
CA ILE A 172 -23.93 -8.26 -40.63
C ILE A 172 -22.47 -8.33 -40.20
N ASP A 173 -21.68 -9.02 -41.03
CA ASP A 173 -20.24 -8.86 -41.17
C ASP A 173 -19.84 -7.38 -41.20
N LYS A 174 -19.24 -6.89 -40.12
CA LYS A 174 -18.20 -5.84 -40.07
C LYS A 174 -17.80 -5.56 -38.62
N GLU A 175 -16.74 -6.22 -38.16
CA GLU A 175 -15.97 -5.89 -36.95
C GLU A 175 -16.82 -5.55 -35.71
N ASN A 176 -17.26 -6.55 -34.95
CA ASN A 176 -17.78 -6.32 -33.60
C ASN A 176 -16.78 -5.44 -32.82
N ARG A 177 -17.17 -4.20 -32.51
CA ARG A 177 -16.30 -3.20 -31.87
C ARG A 177 -16.51 -3.21 -30.37
N SER A 178 -15.43 -3.03 -29.64
CA SER A 178 -15.48 -2.92 -28.19
C SER A 178 -15.98 -1.54 -27.79
N ILE A 179 -16.90 -1.49 -26.83
CA ILE A 179 -17.52 -0.26 -26.34
C ILE A 179 -17.05 0.03 -24.94
N MET A 180 -16.81 1.29 -24.63
CA MET A 180 -16.42 1.72 -23.30
C MET A 180 -17.61 2.30 -22.53
N VAL A 181 -17.80 1.83 -21.31
CA VAL A 181 -18.80 2.27 -20.36
C VAL A 181 -18.11 2.86 -19.14
N PHE A 182 -18.53 4.05 -18.73
CA PHE A 182 -17.95 4.82 -17.64
C PHE A 182 -18.90 4.89 -16.45
N THR A 183 -18.29 5.06 -15.29
CA THR A 183 -19.01 5.47 -14.08
C THR A 183 -19.31 6.97 -14.07
N GLU A 184 -20.25 7.39 -13.22
CA GLU A 184 -20.68 8.79 -13.10
C GLU A 184 -19.58 9.65 -12.45
N ASN A 185 -19.04 9.19 -11.33
CA ASN A 185 -18.14 9.98 -10.51
C ASN A 185 -16.67 9.83 -10.93
N LYS A 186 -16.06 10.94 -11.36
CA LYS A 186 -14.66 11.05 -11.77
C LYS A 186 -13.72 11.50 -10.64
N ASN A 187 -14.28 12.15 -9.62
CA ASN A 187 -13.52 12.86 -8.59
C ASN A 187 -13.85 12.27 -7.20
N MET A 188 -13.70 10.96 -7.04
CA MET A 188 -13.79 10.25 -5.76
C MET A 188 -12.91 10.84 -4.66
N GLY A 189 -11.68 11.27 -4.95
CA GLY A 189 -10.75 11.90 -4.00
C GLY A 189 -11.27 13.22 -3.43
N ALA A 190 -12.06 13.97 -4.20
CA ALA A 190 -12.73 15.18 -3.71
C ALA A 190 -13.85 14.87 -2.69
N ASN A 191 -14.32 13.63 -2.64
CA ASN A 191 -15.35 13.17 -1.69
C ASN A 191 -14.76 12.60 -0.40
N ILE A 192 -13.43 12.67 -0.19
CA ILE A 192 -12.81 12.26 1.07
C ILE A 192 -13.28 13.22 2.17
N PRO A 193 -13.98 12.73 3.22
CA PRO A 193 -14.48 13.58 4.30
C PRO A 193 -13.36 14.34 5.03
N ALA A 194 -13.65 15.57 5.45
CA ALA A 194 -12.66 16.44 6.09
C ALA A 194 -12.17 15.89 7.44
N ASP A 195 -12.99 15.10 8.14
CA ASP A 195 -12.74 14.49 9.44
C ASP A 195 -11.86 13.23 9.40
N ILE A 196 -11.50 12.74 8.21
CA ILE A 196 -10.51 11.68 8.06
C ILE A 196 -9.13 12.18 8.54
N PRO A 197 -8.42 11.41 9.41
CA PRO A 197 -7.10 11.82 9.89
C PRO A 197 -6.07 11.99 8.76
N ASP A 198 -5.22 13.02 8.88
CA ASP A 198 -4.27 13.38 7.82
C ASP A 198 -3.16 12.34 7.59
N ASN A 199 -2.94 11.42 8.53
CA ASN A 199 -1.91 10.39 8.51
C ASN A 199 -2.41 9.02 8.00
N VAL A 200 -3.51 8.99 7.24
CA VAL A 200 -4.19 7.77 6.82
C VAL A 200 -4.28 7.70 5.29
N TYR A 201 -3.99 6.52 4.74
CA TYR A 201 -4.29 6.21 3.34
C TYR A 201 -5.78 5.97 3.17
N VAL A 202 -6.38 6.56 2.13
CA VAL A 202 -7.81 6.43 1.87
C VAL A 202 -8.04 5.63 0.59
N THR A 203 -8.75 4.51 0.71
CA THR A 203 -9.04 3.61 -0.42
C THR A 203 -10.48 3.72 -0.87
N PHE A 204 -10.68 3.89 -2.16
CA PHE A 204 -11.94 3.63 -2.85
C PHE A 204 -11.83 2.35 -3.66
N TYR A 205 -12.94 1.60 -3.73
CA TYR A 205 -12.96 0.28 -4.34
C TYR A 205 -14.32 -0.03 -4.96
N CYS A 206 -14.31 -0.70 -6.11
CA CYS A 206 -15.50 -1.27 -6.74
C CYS A 206 -15.18 -2.61 -7.40
N GLU A 207 -16.19 -3.43 -7.62
CA GLU A 207 -16.06 -4.73 -8.30
C GLU A 207 -16.93 -4.77 -9.56
N MET A 208 -16.37 -5.33 -10.62
CA MET A 208 -17.07 -5.60 -11.87
C MET A 208 -17.12 -7.11 -12.09
N THR A 209 -18.30 -7.69 -11.98
CA THR A 209 -18.56 -9.07 -12.36
C THR A 209 -18.79 -9.13 -13.87
N VAL A 210 -17.89 -9.80 -14.57
CA VAL A 210 -18.03 -10.09 -16.00
C VAL A 210 -18.80 -11.39 -16.16
N LEU A 211 -19.85 -11.33 -16.96
CA LEU A 211 -20.68 -12.46 -17.34
C LEU A 211 -20.49 -12.72 -18.83
N ILE A 212 -19.81 -13.82 -19.15
CA ILE A 212 -19.58 -14.27 -20.53
C ILE A 212 -20.78 -15.12 -20.96
N ASP A 213 -21.31 -14.84 -22.15
CA ASP A 213 -22.40 -15.63 -22.74
C ASP A 213 -21.75 -16.76 -23.57
N ASP A 214 -22.02 -18.02 -23.24
CA ASP A 214 -21.39 -19.20 -23.86
C ASP A 214 -21.83 -19.41 -25.33
N ASP A 215 -22.92 -18.75 -25.74
CA ASP A 215 -23.54 -18.92 -27.06
C ASP A 215 -22.85 -18.09 -28.18
N ASP A 216 -22.02 -17.10 -27.84
CA ASP A 216 -21.30 -16.24 -28.79
C ASP A 216 -19.84 -16.71 -28.95
N GLY A 217 -19.60 -17.62 -29.90
CA GLY A 217 -18.29 -18.17 -30.21
C GLY A 217 -17.16 -17.12 -30.34
N ASP A 218 -15.99 -17.46 -29.79
CA ASP A 218 -14.62 -16.92 -29.94
C ASP A 218 -14.38 -15.40 -29.96
N SER A 219 -15.40 -14.54 -29.81
CA SER A 219 -15.25 -13.10 -30.02
C SER A 219 -15.54 -12.21 -28.81
N CYS A 220 -15.82 -12.79 -27.64
CA CYS A 220 -15.99 -11.97 -26.43
C CYS A 220 -14.65 -11.36 -25.98
N ASP A 221 -14.68 -10.06 -25.68
CA ASP A 221 -13.52 -9.33 -25.17
C ASP A 221 -13.99 -8.35 -24.10
N VAL A 222 -13.17 -8.19 -23.07
CA VAL A 222 -13.44 -7.27 -21.97
C VAL A 222 -12.14 -6.75 -21.40
N GLN A 223 -12.13 -5.47 -21.06
CA GLN A 223 -11.07 -4.86 -20.27
C GLN A 223 -11.69 -4.00 -19.18
N VAL A 224 -11.33 -4.26 -17.93
CA VAL A 224 -11.83 -3.51 -16.76
C VAL A 224 -10.68 -2.69 -16.21
N GLY A 225 -10.91 -1.42 -15.88
CA GLY A 225 -9.82 -0.58 -15.43
C GLY A 225 -10.18 0.82 -14.96
N LEU A 226 -9.11 1.61 -14.82
CA LEU A 226 -9.11 3.00 -14.42
C LEU A 226 -8.57 3.84 -15.58
N LEU A 227 -9.22 4.96 -15.87
CA LEU A 227 -8.89 5.88 -16.95
C LEU A 227 -8.81 7.31 -16.42
N LYS A 228 -7.71 8.00 -16.72
CA LYS A 228 -7.65 9.46 -16.59
C LYS A 228 -7.94 10.13 -17.93
N ASP A 229 -7.22 9.70 -18.95
CA ASP A 229 -7.36 10.14 -20.33
C ASP A 229 -6.85 9.06 -21.31
N GLU A 230 -6.99 9.27 -22.63
CA GLU A 230 -6.58 8.27 -23.64
C GLU A 230 -5.11 7.87 -23.57
N SER A 231 -4.26 8.71 -22.97
CA SER A 231 -2.82 8.48 -22.78
C SER A 231 -2.46 7.99 -21.37
N ASN A 232 -3.42 7.88 -20.45
CA ASN A 232 -3.22 7.47 -19.06
C ASN A 232 -4.34 6.52 -18.59
N TYR A 233 -4.06 5.21 -18.62
CA TYR A 233 -4.99 4.17 -18.20
C TYR A 233 -4.29 2.92 -17.66
N TYR A 234 -5.01 2.19 -16.81
CA TYR A 234 -4.60 0.90 -16.25
C TYR A 234 -5.76 -0.07 -16.32
N ARG A 235 -5.61 -1.15 -17.09
CA ARG A 235 -6.69 -2.12 -17.33
C ARG A 235 -6.19 -3.55 -17.23
N ILE A 236 -7.12 -4.45 -16.91
CA ILE A 236 -6.93 -5.89 -17.01
C ILE A 236 -7.86 -6.41 -18.10
N GLY A 237 -7.28 -7.07 -19.08
CA GLY A 237 -8.02 -7.70 -20.17
C GLY A 237 -8.38 -9.15 -19.87
N LYS A 238 -9.39 -9.67 -20.60
CA LYS A 238 -9.69 -11.11 -20.64
C LYS A 238 -8.48 -11.94 -21.06
N ASP A 239 -7.59 -11.38 -21.87
CA ASP A 239 -6.32 -11.99 -22.26
C ASP A 239 -5.35 -12.23 -21.09
N GLY A 240 -5.72 -11.82 -19.88
CA GLY A 240 -4.94 -12.02 -18.67
C GLY A 240 -3.75 -11.07 -18.55
N LYS A 241 -3.76 -9.97 -19.29
CA LYS A 241 -2.66 -8.99 -19.33
C LYS A 241 -3.03 -7.66 -18.72
N TYR A 242 -2.01 -6.94 -18.27
CA TYR A 242 -2.12 -5.51 -18.03
C TYR A 242 -2.09 -4.76 -19.35
N HIS A 243 -3.01 -3.82 -19.52
CA HIS A 243 -2.98 -2.85 -20.61
C HIS A 243 -2.75 -1.47 -19.99
N THR A 244 -1.60 -0.91 -20.29
CA THR A 244 -1.10 0.36 -19.75
C THR A 244 -0.42 1.17 -20.84
N THR A 245 -0.23 2.47 -20.60
CA THR A 245 0.24 3.43 -21.61
C THR A 245 1.74 3.37 -21.84
N ASP A 246 2.49 2.82 -20.89
CA ASP A 246 3.91 2.44 -21.03
C ASP A 246 4.12 1.24 -21.98
N ARG A 247 3.04 0.69 -22.57
CA ARG A 247 3.03 -0.42 -23.55
C ARG A 247 3.69 -1.70 -23.05
N ASN A 248 3.92 -1.83 -21.74
CA ASN A 248 4.38 -3.06 -21.12
C ASN A 248 3.17 -3.98 -20.90
N ASN A 249 2.72 -4.63 -21.98
CA ASN A 249 1.65 -5.64 -21.96
C ASN A 249 2.11 -6.93 -21.28
N ASN A 250 2.45 -6.82 -19.99
CA ASN A 250 2.95 -7.92 -19.20
C ASN A 250 1.79 -8.84 -18.85
N SER A 251 1.98 -10.14 -19.12
CA SER A 251 1.07 -11.18 -18.66
C SER A 251 1.02 -11.17 -17.12
N ILE A 252 -0.20 -11.11 -16.59
CA ILE A 252 -0.49 -11.22 -15.16
C ILE A 252 -0.72 -12.68 -14.82
N PHE A 253 -1.46 -13.36 -15.69
CA PHE A 253 -1.83 -14.75 -15.58
C PHE A 253 -1.12 -15.56 -16.66
N SER A 254 -0.90 -16.85 -16.40
CA SER A 254 -0.32 -17.77 -17.37
C SER A 254 -1.22 -17.94 -18.60
N ASP A 255 -2.53 -17.90 -18.36
CA ASP A 255 -3.57 -18.18 -19.34
C ASP A 255 -4.62 -17.05 -19.33
N PRO A 256 -5.34 -16.86 -20.46
CA PRO A 256 -6.51 -15.99 -20.50
C PRO A 256 -7.54 -16.35 -19.44
N ILE A 257 -8.32 -15.35 -19.03
CA ILE A 257 -9.39 -15.53 -18.05
C ILE A 257 -10.60 -16.13 -18.76
N ASP A 258 -10.96 -17.35 -18.38
CA ASP A 258 -12.15 -18.05 -18.88
C ASP A 258 -13.34 -17.97 -17.91
N GLY A 259 -14.54 -18.05 -18.49
CA GLY A 259 -15.81 -18.04 -17.77
C GLY A 259 -16.15 -16.71 -17.10
N ASN A 260 -17.08 -16.75 -16.15
CA ASN A 260 -17.45 -15.59 -15.36
C ASN A 260 -16.41 -15.31 -14.29
N PHE A 261 -16.10 -14.04 -14.07
CA PHE A 261 -15.11 -13.63 -13.08
C PHE A 261 -15.44 -12.26 -12.50
N VAL A 262 -14.86 -11.96 -11.34
CA VAL A 262 -14.98 -10.66 -10.67
C VAL A 262 -13.64 -9.95 -10.69
N LEU A 263 -13.59 -8.75 -11.27
CA LEU A 263 -12.43 -7.87 -11.18
C LEU A 263 -12.72 -6.71 -10.24
N GLY A 264 -11.86 -6.54 -9.23
CA GLY A 264 -11.88 -5.37 -8.36
C GLY A 264 -10.93 -4.28 -8.85
N LEU A 265 -11.37 -3.04 -8.69
CA LEU A 265 -10.64 -1.82 -9.01
C LEU A 265 -10.48 -1.01 -7.73
N GLY A 266 -9.23 -0.85 -7.28
CA GLY A 266 -8.91 -0.08 -6.10
C GLY A 266 -7.98 1.08 -6.40
N GLN A 267 -8.27 2.23 -5.80
CA GLN A 267 -7.39 3.38 -5.79
C GLN A 267 -7.23 3.89 -4.35
N THR A 268 -5.98 4.06 -3.94
CA THR A 268 -5.58 4.42 -2.58
C THR A 268 -4.83 5.74 -2.61
N PHE A 269 -5.46 6.77 -2.04
CA PHE A 269 -4.96 8.13 -1.93
C PHE A 269 -3.96 8.24 -0.78
N ALA A 270 -2.88 8.97 -1.03
CA ALA A 270 -1.84 9.24 -0.04
C ALA A 270 -2.38 10.03 1.18
N PRO A 271 -1.76 9.86 2.35
CA PRO A 271 -2.05 10.69 3.52
C PRO A 271 -1.84 12.18 3.20
N ARG A 272 -2.72 13.05 3.69
CA ARG A 272 -2.64 14.50 3.47
C ARG A 272 -1.35 15.10 4.05
N ASN A 273 -0.83 14.52 5.12
CA ASN A 273 0.44 14.94 5.72
C ASN A 273 1.69 14.38 5.01
N MET A 274 1.51 13.60 3.93
CA MET A 274 2.58 13.01 3.11
C MET A 274 2.40 13.37 1.64
N PRO A 275 2.54 14.66 1.25
CA PRO A 275 2.26 15.10 -0.12
C PRO A 275 3.22 14.53 -1.18
N SER A 276 4.35 13.95 -0.78
CA SER A 276 5.28 13.25 -1.68
C SER A 276 4.92 11.79 -1.92
N ALA A 277 3.99 11.22 -1.15
CA ALA A 277 3.54 9.85 -1.34
C ALA A 277 2.61 9.78 -2.57
N LYS A 278 2.79 8.73 -3.36
CA LYS A 278 2.04 8.52 -4.62
C LYS A 278 0.69 7.88 -4.35
N MET A 279 -0.28 8.17 -5.21
CA MET A 279 -1.52 7.39 -5.25
C MET A 279 -1.18 5.97 -5.71
N GLN A 280 -1.91 4.99 -5.18
CA GLN A 280 -1.69 3.59 -5.48
C GLN A 280 -2.91 2.99 -6.16
N LEU A 281 -2.69 2.28 -7.26
CA LEU A 281 -3.74 1.52 -7.94
C LEU A 281 -3.50 0.04 -7.72
N PHE A 282 -4.54 -0.69 -7.37
CA PHE A 282 -4.48 -2.13 -7.25
C PHE A 282 -5.70 -2.78 -7.88
N PHE A 283 -5.52 -4.04 -8.26
CA PHE A 283 -6.55 -4.83 -8.87
C PHE A 283 -6.74 -6.11 -8.07
N THR A 284 -7.96 -6.65 -8.09
CA THR A 284 -8.26 -7.96 -7.52
C THR A 284 -8.93 -8.83 -8.58
N LYS A 285 -8.79 -10.14 -8.44
CA LYS A 285 -9.54 -11.13 -9.20
C LYS A 285 -10.15 -12.13 -8.23
N ASP A 286 -11.45 -12.32 -8.31
CA ASP A 286 -12.21 -13.28 -7.50
C ASP A 286 -11.85 -13.23 -6.01
N GLY A 287 -11.82 -12.01 -5.45
CA GLY A 287 -11.52 -11.77 -4.03
C GLY A 287 -10.04 -11.84 -3.65
N THR A 288 -9.12 -11.96 -4.61
CA THR A 288 -7.68 -12.01 -4.34
C THR A 288 -6.96 -10.81 -4.99
N LYS A 289 -6.13 -10.08 -4.21
CA LYS A 289 -5.30 -8.98 -4.72
C LYS A 289 -4.29 -9.52 -5.73
N ILE A 290 -4.25 -8.91 -6.91
CA ILE A 290 -3.23 -9.17 -7.91
C ILE A 290 -1.94 -8.49 -7.46
N ARG A 291 -0.81 -9.22 -7.52
CA ARG A 291 0.45 -8.84 -6.87
C ARG A 291 0.97 -7.43 -7.23
N LYS A 292 0.68 -6.92 -8.42
CA LYS A 292 1.19 -5.62 -8.88
C LYS A 292 0.31 -4.48 -8.35
N THR A 293 0.96 -3.53 -7.69
CA THR A 293 0.39 -2.22 -7.33
C THR A 293 1.09 -1.16 -8.18
N PHE A 294 0.34 -0.23 -8.76
CA PHE A 294 0.91 0.87 -9.55
C PHE A 294 1.02 2.10 -8.68
N LEU A 295 2.18 2.73 -8.67
CA LEU A 295 2.37 4.02 -8.01
C LEU A 295 2.27 5.11 -9.07
N VAL A 296 1.32 6.02 -8.89
CA VAL A 296 1.00 7.06 -9.88
C VAL A 296 1.08 8.43 -9.24
N ASP A 297 1.70 9.37 -9.96
CA ASP A 297 1.73 10.80 -9.61
C ASP A 297 0.42 11.51 -9.99
N GLU A 298 -0.53 10.76 -10.52
CA GLU A 298 -1.76 11.25 -11.10
C GLU A 298 -2.83 11.53 -10.05
N GLU A 299 -3.63 12.55 -10.32
CA GLU A 299 -4.95 12.71 -9.70
C GLU A 299 -5.92 11.59 -10.13
N ASP A 300 -6.98 11.46 -9.33
CA ASP A 300 -8.13 10.56 -9.43
C ASP A 300 -8.40 9.93 -10.81
N MET A 301 -8.66 8.62 -10.82
CA MET A 301 -8.92 7.89 -12.06
C MET A 301 -10.36 7.39 -12.12
N LEU A 302 -10.96 7.48 -13.30
CA LEU A 302 -12.33 7.08 -13.55
C LEU A 302 -12.43 5.57 -13.80
N PRO A 303 -13.21 4.81 -13.01
CA PRO A 303 -13.51 3.42 -13.32
C PRO A 303 -14.31 3.30 -14.61
N HIS A 304 -13.92 2.34 -15.44
CA HIS A 304 -14.56 2.03 -16.71
C HIS A 304 -14.43 0.55 -17.08
N VAL A 305 -15.26 0.14 -18.05
CA VAL A 305 -15.16 -1.17 -18.69
C VAL A 305 -15.26 -1.02 -20.20
N ILE A 306 -14.36 -1.70 -20.91
CA ILE A 306 -14.45 -1.94 -22.34
C ILE A 306 -15.09 -3.32 -22.51
N MET A 307 -16.14 -3.43 -23.29
CA MET A 307 -16.92 -4.65 -23.41
C MET A 307 -17.31 -4.95 -24.87
N LYS A 308 -17.24 -6.24 -25.22
CA LYS A 308 -17.69 -6.82 -26.49
C LYS A 308 -18.27 -8.20 -26.22
N SER A 309 -19.56 -8.38 -26.55
CA SER A 309 -20.29 -9.64 -26.33
C SER A 309 -20.20 -10.18 -24.89
N VAL A 310 -20.27 -9.29 -23.90
CA VAL A 310 -20.31 -9.65 -22.47
C VAL A 310 -21.35 -8.81 -21.75
N ASN A 311 -21.82 -9.30 -20.60
CA ASN A 311 -22.58 -8.50 -19.66
C ASN A 311 -21.71 -8.19 -18.44
N VAL A 312 -21.95 -7.05 -17.81
CA VAL A 312 -21.21 -6.64 -16.61
C VAL A 312 -22.20 -6.24 -15.53
N LEU A 313 -21.99 -6.76 -14.32
CA LEU A 313 -22.61 -6.26 -13.10
C LEU A 313 -21.55 -5.47 -12.33
N VAL A 314 -21.93 -4.37 -11.70
CA VAL A 314 -21.01 -3.55 -10.92
C VAL A 314 -21.51 -3.42 -9.49
N ASN A 315 -20.59 -3.59 -8.56
CA ASN A 315 -20.79 -3.38 -7.14
C ASN A 315 -19.90 -2.21 -6.69
N PHE A 316 -20.50 -1.13 -6.21
CA PHE A 316 -19.80 0.02 -5.59
C PHE A 316 -19.83 -0.04 -4.06
N GLY A 317 -20.37 -1.11 -3.48
CA GLY A 317 -20.59 -1.23 -2.03
C GLY A 317 -21.89 -0.57 -1.56
N ASN A 318 -22.76 -0.15 -2.49
CA ASN A 318 -24.02 0.54 -2.16
C ASN A 318 -25.04 -0.38 -1.43
N ASP A 319 -24.91 -1.70 -1.58
CA ASP A 319 -25.86 -2.70 -1.07
C ASP A 319 -25.18 -3.62 -0.03
N PRO A 320 -25.47 -3.46 1.28
CA PRO A 320 -24.90 -4.31 2.32
C PRO A 320 -25.24 -5.80 2.17
N ALA A 321 -26.32 -6.15 1.46
CA ALA A 321 -26.68 -7.55 1.19
C ALA A 321 -25.80 -8.17 0.09
N LYS A 322 -25.01 -7.35 -0.61
CA LYS A 322 -24.05 -7.76 -1.65
C LYS A 322 -22.67 -7.19 -1.30
N PRO A 323 -22.01 -7.74 -0.27
CA PRO A 323 -20.65 -7.33 0.05
C PRO A 323 -19.71 -7.61 -1.12
N PHE A 324 -18.57 -6.94 -1.13
CA PHE A 324 -17.48 -7.27 -2.03
C PHE A 324 -17.00 -8.71 -1.80
N VAL A 325 -16.52 -9.34 -2.88
CA VAL A 325 -15.84 -10.64 -2.78
C VAL A 325 -14.47 -10.44 -2.13
N TYR A 326 -13.79 -9.34 -2.43
CA TYR A 326 -12.55 -8.95 -1.75
C TYR A 326 -12.82 -8.31 -0.38
N ASP A 327 -12.06 -8.73 0.63
CA ASP A 327 -12.11 -8.14 1.96
C ASP A 327 -11.37 -6.79 2.01
N ILE A 328 -12.03 -5.76 1.49
CA ILE A 328 -11.48 -4.41 1.36
C ILE A 328 -11.15 -3.76 2.71
N ASN A 329 -11.79 -4.19 3.80
CA ASN A 329 -11.52 -3.64 5.13
C ASN A 329 -10.16 -4.07 5.68
N ASN A 330 -9.60 -5.16 5.17
CA ASN A 330 -8.27 -5.67 5.50
C ASN A 330 -7.22 -5.29 4.44
N HIS A 331 -7.53 -4.36 3.54
CA HIS A 331 -6.58 -3.88 2.54
C HIS A 331 -5.50 -2.99 3.19
N GLU A 332 -4.24 -3.29 2.88
CA GLU A 332 -3.10 -2.45 3.25
C GLU A 332 -2.48 -1.81 2.00
N ALA A 333 -2.24 -0.50 2.08
CA ALA A 333 -1.42 0.24 1.13
C ALA A 333 0.01 -0.36 1.09
N ALA A 334 0.64 -0.32 -0.08
CA ALA A 334 2.04 -0.67 -0.22
C ALA A 334 2.90 0.45 0.39
N TYR A 335 3.96 0.07 1.13
CA TYR A 335 4.90 0.99 1.77
C TYR A 335 6.24 1.04 1.02
#